data_AF-A0A225UKL6-F1
#
_entry.id   AF-A0A225UKL6-F1
#
_cell.length_a   1.000
_cell.length_b   1.000
_cell.length_c   1.000
_cell.angle_alpha   90.00
_cell.angle_beta   90.00
_cell.angle_gamma   90.00
#
_symmetry.space_group_name_H-M   'P 1'
#
loop_
_entity.id
_entity.type
_entity.pdbx_description
1 polymer ?
#
loop_
_entity_poly.entity_id
_entity_poly.type
_entity_poly.pdbx_seq_one_letter_code
_entity_poly.pdbx_strand_id
1 'polypeptide(L)'
;MYWSVNFILSIGEMITATAISMWYFSPENRITGLKDIEEADPVSYSANTAIKYHLGTLALSSGSVAPVEHIRSFFLYLENKNEFDANTFTELAAKCCCCCIWCFKHCLKYICKEAVYVTAIQGTDFYTSGKLAYTLISSNLLRVGALSQIGHASVLLGKLIVCTTTCLIAWFLLEDVPSPVLPLFVVMLFSYSVAHAFMTIYETSINMLLMCFTLDENLHGGRGNSAHASAPLIRSVNDHLRPKWQTVL
;
A
#
# COMPACT_ATOMS: atom_id res chain seq x y z
N MET A 1 8.58 7.04 -18.84
CA MET A 1 8.23 5.64 -18.51
C MET A 1 7.77 5.47 -17.07
N TYR A 2 8.47 6.03 -16.07
CA TYR A 2 8.12 5.87 -14.64
C TYR A 2 6.66 6.23 -14.30
N TRP A 3 6.16 7.36 -14.82
CA TRP A 3 4.78 7.78 -14.60
C TRP A 3 3.75 6.76 -15.10
N SER A 4 3.90 6.29 -16.35
CA SER A 4 2.96 5.34 -16.98
C SER A 4 2.87 4.01 -16.23
N VAL A 5 4.00 3.49 -15.74
CA VAL A 5 4.02 2.25 -14.95
C VAL A 5 3.30 2.44 -13.61
N ASN A 6 3.58 3.52 -12.88
CA ASN A 6 2.89 3.81 -11.62
C ASN A 6 1.38 4.02 -11.86
N PHE A 7 1.02 4.71 -12.94
CA PHE A 7 -0.38 4.91 -13.30
C PHE A 7 -1.13 3.60 -13.51
N ILE A 8 -0.54 2.65 -14.26
CA ILE A 8 -1.14 1.32 -14.47
C ILE A 8 -1.26 0.55 -13.14
N LEU A 9 -0.22 0.59 -12.30
CA LEU A 9 -0.24 -0.07 -10.99
C LEU A 9 -1.32 0.53 -10.08
N SER A 10 -1.45 1.86 -10.04
CA SER A 10 -2.45 2.54 -9.22
C SER A 10 -3.89 2.30 -9.68
N ILE A 11 -4.13 1.97 -10.96
CA ILE A 11 -5.42 1.46 -11.41
C ILE A 11 -5.73 0.12 -10.72
N GLY A 12 -4.79 -0.82 -10.73
CA GLY A 12 -4.97 -2.10 -10.04
C GLY A 12 -5.18 -1.95 -8.53
N GLU A 13 -4.43 -1.04 -7.88
CA GLU A 13 -4.60 -0.71 -6.47
C GLU A 13 -5.98 -0.09 -6.19
N MET A 14 -6.49 0.81 -7.04
CA MET A 14 -7.82 1.39 -6.89
C MET A 14 -8.91 0.33 -7.01
N ILE A 15 -8.84 -0.55 -8.01
CA ILE A 15 -9.85 -1.59 -8.23
C ILE A 15 -9.92 -2.53 -7.03
N THR A 16 -8.76 -2.99 -6.55
CA THR A 16 -8.69 -3.86 -5.37
C THR A 16 -9.15 -3.13 -4.10
N ALA A 17 -8.75 -1.87 -3.92
CA ALA A 17 -9.17 -1.05 -2.79
C ALA A 17 -10.70 -0.86 -2.76
N THR A 18 -11.32 -0.51 -3.89
CA THR A 18 -12.78 -0.32 -3.99
C THR A 18 -13.54 -1.62 -3.71
N ALA A 19 -13.09 -2.75 -4.26
CA ALA A 19 -13.75 -4.03 -3.98
C ALA A 19 -13.70 -4.40 -2.48
N ILE A 20 -12.59 -4.08 -1.81
CA ILE A 20 -12.39 -4.35 -0.38
C ILE A 20 -13.18 -3.37 0.49
N SER A 21 -13.26 -2.09 0.12
CA SER A 21 -14.08 -1.12 0.85
C SER A 21 -15.55 -1.48 0.80
N MET A 22 -16.04 -1.91 -0.38
CA MET A 22 -17.40 -2.42 -0.53
C MET A 22 -17.67 -3.56 0.45
N TRP A 23 -16.80 -4.58 0.48
CA TRP A 23 -16.93 -5.70 1.42
C TRP A 23 -16.86 -5.26 2.90
N TYR A 24 -15.93 -4.35 3.23
CA TYR A 24 -15.75 -3.90 4.62
C TYR A 24 -17.00 -3.18 5.13
N PHE A 25 -17.55 -2.25 4.33
CA PHE A 25 -18.70 -1.44 4.71
C PHE A 25 -20.06 -2.11 4.45
N SER A 26 -20.08 -3.29 3.81
CA SER A 26 -21.29 -4.10 3.67
C SER A 26 -21.92 -4.43 5.03
N PRO A 27 -23.27 -4.45 5.12
CA PRO A 27 -23.97 -4.95 6.28
C PRO A 27 -23.57 -6.39 6.61
N GLU A 28 -23.49 -6.71 7.90
CA GLU A 28 -23.27 -8.09 8.34
C GLU A 28 -24.61 -8.77 8.62
N ASN A 29 -24.80 -9.95 8.03
CA ASN A 29 -25.97 -10.77 8.31
C ASN A 29 -25.85 -11.35 9.73
N ARG A 30 -26.79 -10.97 10.61
CA ARG A 30 -26.79 -11.34 12.03
C ARG A 30 -26.86 -12.84 12.30
N ILE A 31 -27.36 -13.64 11.35
CA ILE A 31 -27.54 -15.08 11.51
C ILE A 31 -26.29 -15.84 11.05
N THR A 32 -25.73 -15.47 9.90
CA THR A 32 -24.59 -16.18 9.29
C THR A 32 -23.24 -15.58 9.66
N GLY A 33 -23.19 -14.34 10.17
CA GLY A 33 -21.97 -13.59 10.42
C GLY A 33 -21.21 -13.20 9.14
N LEU A 34 -21.85 -13.33 7.98
CA LEU A 34 -21.27 -13.04 6.67
C LEU A 34 -21.66 -11.63 6.23
N LYS A 35 -20.74 -10.95 5.53
CA LYS A 35 -21.00 -9.67 4.87
C LYS A 35 -21.94 -9.88 3.69
N ASP A 36 -23.01 -9.10 3.66
CA ASP A 36 -24.00 -9.10 2.58
C ASP A 36 -23.60 -8.04 1.53
N ILE A 37 -23.01 -8.51 0.44
CA ILE A 37 -22.54 -7.65 -0.65
C ILE A 37 -23.68 -7.51 -1.66
N GLU A 38 -24.19 -6.30 -1.84
CA GLU A 38 -25.27 -6.04 -2.79
C GLU A 38 -24.85 -6.31 -4.25
N GLU A 39 -23.60 -6.02 -4.59
CA GLU A 39 -23.04 -6.21 -5.92
C GLU A 39 -22.51 -7.63 -6.12
N ALA A 40 -23.10 -8.35 -7.09
CA ALA A 40 -22.75 -9.75 -7.37
C ALA A 40 -21.33 -9.94 -7.90
N ASP A 41 -20.78 -8.93 -8.59
CA ASP A 41 -19.38 -8.90 -9.06
C ASP A 41 -18.72 -7.57 -8.66
N PRO A 42 -18.22 -7.47 -7.41
CA PRO A 42 -17.61 -6.25 -6.91
C PRO A 42 -16.31 -5.89 -7.64
N VAL A 43 -15.63 -6.85 -8.26
CA VAL A 43 -14.37 -6.61 -8.98
C VAL A 43 -14.66 -5.94 -10.31
N SER A 44 -15.61 -6.47 -11.09
CA SER A 44 -16.01 -5.85 -12.36
C SER A 44 -16.64 -4.48 -12.15
N TYR A 45 -17.46 -4.33 -11.10
CA TYR A 45 -17.99 -3.02 -10.69
C TYR A 45 -16.86 -2.04 -10.39
N SER A 46 -15.90 -2.43 -9.55
CA SER A 46 -14.76 -1.60 -9.17
C SER A 46 -13.89 -1.24 -10.37
N ALA A 47 -13.68 -2.17 -11.30
CA ALA A 47 -12.96 -1.93 -12.54
C ALA A 47 -13.64 -0.86 -13.41
N ASN A 48 -14.95 -0.98 -13.61
CA ASN A 48 -15.72 -0.01 -14.38
C ASN A 48 -15.71 1.37 -13.71
N THR A 49 -15.95 1.42 -12.40
CA THR A 49 -15.93 2.66 -11.61
C THR A 49 -14.57 3.34 -11.65
N ALA A 50 -13.47 2.59 -11.50
CA ALA A 50 -12.12 3.13 -11.58
C ALA A 50 -11.81 3.75 -12.96
N ILE A 51 -12.18 3.06 -14.04
CA ILE A 51 -11.96 3.51 -15.42
C ILE A 51 -12.86 4.72 -15.76
N LYS A 52 -14.10 4.73 -15.30
CA LYS A 52 -15.07 5.76 -15.67
C LYS A 52 -14.91 7.05 -14.85
N TYR A 53 -14.58 6.94 -13.57
CA TYR A 53 -14.65 8.08 -12.64
C TYR A 53 -13.32 8.46 -12.00
N HIS A 54 -12.35 7.54 -11.85
CA HIS A 54 -11.15 7.79 -11.03
C HIS A 54 -9.83 7.91 -11.80
N LEU A 55 -9.81 7.76 -13.13
CA LEU A 55 -8.59 7.90 -13.92
C LEU A 55 -7.87 9.25 -13.72
N GLY A 56 -8.61 10.35 -13.57
CA GLY A 56 -8.03 11.67 -13.30
C GLY A 56 -7.28 11.72 -11.97
N THR A 57 -7.89 11.21 -10.90
CA THR A 57 -7.26 11.10 -9.57
C THR A 57 -6.03 10.20 -9.60
N LEU A 58 -6.08 9.08 -10.33
CA LEU A 58 -4.97 8.15 -10.50
C LEU A 58 -3.82 8.77 -11.31
N ALA A 59 -4.13 9.52 -12.36
CA ALA A 59 -3.14 10.22 -13.17
C ALA A 59 -2.44 11.30 -12.34
N LEU A 60 -3.20 12.05 -11.55
CA LEU A 60 -2.69 13.11 -10.68
C LEU A 60 -1.81 12.53 -9.56
N SER A 61 -2.27 11.49 -8.85
CA SER A 61 -1.50 10.85 -7.77
C SER A 61 -0.19 10.26 -8.28
N SER A 62 -0.24 9.54 -9.41
CA SER A 62 0.96 8.96 -10.05
C SER A 62 1.91 10.02 -10.60
N GLY A 63 1.37 11.16 -11.04
CA GLY A 63 2.12 12.31 -11.55
C GLY A 63 2.76 13.17 -10.47
N SER A 64 2.16 13.23 -9.28
CA SER A 64 2.53 14.18 -8.23
C SER A 64 3.96 14.02 -7.72
N VAL A 65 4.49 12.79 -7.74
CA VAL A 65 5.87 12.50 -7.28
C VAL A 65 6.93 12.91 -8.32
N ALA A 66 6.56 13.00 -9.60
CA ALA A 66 7.52 13.20 -10.69
C ALA A 66 8.23 14.57 -10.66
N PRO A 67 7.56 15.71 -10.39
CA PRO A 67 8.24 17.00 -10.25
C PRO A 67 9.30 17.00 -9.14
N VAL A 68 9.00 16.39 -7.98
CA VAL A 68 9.94 16.31 -6.85
C VAL A 68 11.17 15.48 -7.21
N GLU A 69 10.97 14.36 -7.90
CA GLU A 69 12.08 13.53 -8.38
C GLU A 69 12.92 14.26 -9.43
N HIS A 70 12.30 15.08 -10.28
CA HIS A 70 13.03 15.89 -11.27
C HIS A 70 13.88 16.97 -10.59
N ILE A 71 13.31 17.68 -9.60
CA ILE A 71 14.06 18.65 -8.79
C ILE A 71 15.24 17.96 -8.11
N ARG A 72 15.03 16.80 -7.47
CA ARG A 72 16.11 16.04 -6.83
C ARG A 72 17.21 15.65 -7.82
N SER A 73 16.83 15.16 -9.00
CA SER A 73 17.76 14.74 -10.03
C SER A 73 18.60 15.91 -10.55
N PHE A 74 18.01 17.10 -10.65
CA PHE A 74 18.72 18.32 -11.01
C PHE A 74 19.75 18.73 -9.95
N PHE A 75 19.41 18.70 -8.66
CA PHE A 75 20.38 18.99 -7.59
C PHE A 75 21.54 18.00 -7.54
N LEU A 76 21.25 16.69 -7.69
CA LEU A 76 22.28 15.66 -7.78
C LEU A 76 23.16 15.83 -9.03
N TYR A 77 22.60 16.30 -10.14
CA TYR A 77 23.37 16.62 -11.34
C TYR A 77 24.34 17.78 -11.10
N LEU A 78 23.90 18.85 -10.43
CA LEU A 78 24.77 19.98 -10.08
C LEU A 78 25.88 19.57 -9.09
N GLU A 79 25.56 18.72 -8.11
CA GLU A 79 26.54 18.14 -7.18
C GLU A 79 27.60 17.32 -7.92
N ASN A 80 27.20 16.47 -8.86
CA ASN A 80 28.13 15.69 -9.70
C ASN A 80 29.00 16.53 -10.64
N LYS A 81 28.61 17.78 -10.90
CA LYS A 81 29.39 18.73 -11.70
C LYS A 81 30.34 19.59 -10.86
N ASN A 82 30.40 19.36 -9.54
CA ASN A 82 31.21 20.12 -8.59
C ASN A 82 30.89 21.62 -8.60
N GLU A 83 29.67 22.01 -9.01
CA GLU A 83 29.22 23.40 -9.04
C GLU A 83 29.08 24.00 -7.62
N PHE A 84 29.11 23.15 -6.58
CA PHE A 84 29.02 23.56 -5.17
C PHE A 84 30.35 23.48 -4.40
N ASP A 85 31.44 23.03 -5.04
CA ASP A 85 32.75 22.79 -4.40
C ASP A 85 33.52 24.08 -4.06
N ALA A 86 33.00 25.25 -4.45
CA ALA A 86 33.66 26.52 -4.19
C ALA A 86 33.70 26.88 -2.69
N ASN A 87 32.71 26.43 -1.90
CA ASN A 87 32.63 26.72 -0.46
C ASN A 87 32.08 25.51 0.33
N THR A 88 32.70 25.17 1.46
CA THR A 88 32.22 24.09 2.36
C THR A 88 30.78 24.32 2.84
N PHE A 89 30.37 25.58 3.00
CA PHE A 89 28.99 25.93 3.36
C PHE A 89 28.00 25.60 2.24
N THR A 90 28.34 25.85 0.97
CA THR A 90 27.48 25.54 -0.17
C THR A 90 27.34 24.04 -0.38
N GLU A 91 28.43 23.29 -0.18
CA GLU A 91 28.42 21.82 -0.21
C GLU A 91 27.50 21.23 0.88
N LEU A 92 27.63 21.70 2.13
CA LEU A 92 26.79 21.25 3.24
C LEU A 92 25.31 21.59 3.01
N ALA A 93 25.01 22.80 2.53
CA ALA A 93 23.66 23.23 2.22
C ALA A 93 23.03 22.38 1.10
N ALA A 94 23.79 22.07 0.04
CA ALA A 94 23.32 21.21 -1.05
C ALA A 94 22.98 19.79 -0.55
N LYS A 95 23.85 19.18 0.26
CA LYS A 95 23.61 17.87 0.87
C LYS A 95 22.36 17.85 1.76
N CYS A 96 22.16 18.90 2.57
CA CYS A 96 20.97 19.06 3.40
C CYS A 96 19.70 19.17 2.55
N CYS A 97 19.71 20.00 1.50
CA CYS A 97 18.59 20.14 0.55
C CYS A 97 18.26 18.81 -0.15
N CYS A 98 19.28 18.08 -0.64
CA CYS A 98 19.09 16.76 -1.23
C CYS A 98 18.42 15.76 -0.28
N CYS A 99 18.82 15.78 1.00
CA CYS A 99 18.20 14.97 2.05
C CYS A 99 16.73 15.38 2.29
N CYS A 100 16.46 16.67 2.45
CA CYS A 100 15.10 17.19 2.65
C CYS A 100 14.17 16.84 1.48
N ILE A 101 14.65 16.98 0.24
CA ILE A 101 13.89 16.60 -0.97
C ILE A 101 13.64 15.10 -1.00
N TRP A 102 14.61 14.28 -0.60
CA TRP A 102 14.44 12.83 -0.49
C TRP A 102 13.37 12.45 0.53
N CYS A 103 13.41 13.05 1.73
CA CYS A 103 12.38 12.86 2.75
C CYS A 103 11.01 13.30 2.24
N PHE A 104 10.91 14.50 1.65
CA PHE A 104 9.67 15.03 1.09
C PHE A 104 9.10 14.12 0.00
N LYS A 105 9.95 13.57 -0.88
CA LYS A 105 9.52 12.62 -1.91
C LYS A 105 8.85 11.39 -1.31
N HIS A 106 9.44 10.81 -0.27
CA HIS A 106 8.87 9.62 0.39
C HIS A 106 7.55 9.94 1.08
N CYS A 107 7.48 11.05 1.81
CA CYS A 107 6.23 11.51 2.42
C CYS A 107 5.14 11.76 1.38
N LEU A 108 5.49 12.44 0.28
CA LEU A 108 4.56 12.73 -0.81
C LEU A 108 4.07 11.44 -1.47
N LYS A 109 4.97 10.52 -1.80
CA LYS A 109 4.61 9.22 -2.39
C LYS A 109 3.65 8.45 -1.48
N TYR A 110 3.92 8.45 -0.17
CA TYR A 110 3.06 7.81 0.81
C TYR A 110 1.68 8.46 0.87
N ILE A 111 1.59 9.79 1.01
CA ILE A 111 0.31 10.51 1.03
C ILE A 111 -0.48 10.31 -0.27
N CYS A 112 0.18 10.33 -1.44
CA CYS A 112 -0.48 10.07 -2.71
C CYS A 112 -1.11 8.68 -2.77
N LYS A 113 -0.42 7.65 -2.26
CA LYS A 113 -0.94 6.28 -2.19
C LYS A 113 -2.15 6.20 -1.26
N GLU A 114 -2.06 6.78 -0.08
CA GLU A 114 -3.13 6.73 0.93
C GLU A 114 -4.35 7.57 0.52
N ALA A 115 -4.14 8.67 -0.20
CA ALA A 115 -5.21 9.46 -0.80
C ALA A 115 -6.04 8.62 -1.80
N VAL A 116 -5.40 7.75 -2.59
CA VAL A 116 -6.08 6.82 -3.51
C VAL A 116 -6.97 5.85 -2.75
N TYR A 117 -6.53 5.33 -1.60
CA TYR A 117 -7.36 4.48 -0.75
C TYR A 117 -8.58 5.22 -0.20
N VAL A 118 -8.42 6.45 0.29
CA VAL A 118 -9.56 7.25 0.75
C VAL A 118 -10.51 7.59 -0.40
N THR A 119 -9.99 7.90 -1.60
CA THR A 119 -10.82 8.08 -2.79
C THR A 119 -11.60 6.80 -3.11
N ALA A 120 -10.99 5.62 -2.99
CA ALA A 120 -11.65 4.34 -3.23
C ALA A 120 -12.82 4.07 -2.28
N ILE A 121 -12.79 4.64 -1.06
CA ILE A 121 -13.89 4.51 -0.07
C ILE A 121 -14.95 5.58 -0.29
N GLN A 122 -14.55 6.84 -0.40
CA GLN A 122 -15.48 7.98 -0.34
C GLN A 122 -15.94 8.48 -1.70
N GLY A 123 -15.25 8.11 -2.79
CA GLY A 123 -15.52 8.63 -4.12
C GLY A 123 -15.19 10.11 -4.30
N THR A 124 -14.41 10.71 -3.40
CA THR A 124 -14.06 12.14 -3.41
C THR A 124 -12.85 12.46 -4.28
N ASP A 125 -12.65 13.73 -4.63
CA ASP A 125 -11.46 14.18 -5.38
C ASP A 125 -10.14 13.93 -4.62
N PHE A 126 -9.02 14.01 -5.33
CA PHE A 126 -7.69 13.71 -4.80
C PHE A 126 -7.31 14.57 -3.59
N TYR A 127 -7.63 15.86 -3.60
CA TYR A 127 -7.16 16.78 -2.56
C TYR A 127 -7.97 16.63 -1.27
N THR A 128 -9.29 16.50 -1.40
CA THR A 128 -10.19 16.18 -0.30
C THR A 128 -9.80 14.84 0.34
N SER A 129 -9.57 13.81 -0.50
CA SER A 129 -9.15 12.49 -0.04
C SER A 129 -7.77 12.52 0.62
N GLY A 130 -6.82 13.27 0.07
CA GLY A 130 -5.47 13.40 0.61
C GLY A 130 -5.41 14.10 1.97
N LYS A 131 -6.21 15.15 2.17
CA LYS A 131 -6.35 15.80 3.49
C LYS A 131 -6.89 14.84 4.54
N LEU A 132 -7.91 14.08 4.18
CA LEU A 132 -8.51 13.12 5.10
C LEU A 132 -7.55 11.97 5.39
N ALA A 133 -6.90 11.39 4.37
CA ALA A 133 -5.88 10.35 4.54
C ALA A 133 -4.77 10.82 5.50
N TYR A 134 -4.23 12.02 5.28
CA TYR A 134 -3.23 12.61 6.17
C TYR A 134 -3.73 12.72 7.61
N THR A 135 -4.97 13.18 7.81
CA THR A 135 -5.57 13.33 9.15
C THR A 135 -5.75 11.98 9.85
N LEU A 136 -6.23 10.97 9.13
CA LEU A 136 -6.42 9.62 9.67
C LEU A 136 -5.10 8.98 10.07
N ILE A 137 -4.08 9.10 9.22
CA ILE A 137 -2.76 8.49 9.46
C ILE A 137 -2.02 9.22 10.57
N SER A 138 -1.95 10.55 10.53
CA SER A 138 -1.24 11.32 11.58
C SER A 138 -1.84 11.09 12.96
N SER A 139 -3.16 10.97 13.06
CA SER A 139 -3.86 10.67 14.32
C SER A 139 -3.63 9.24 14.82
N ASN A 140 -3.23 8.32 13.95
CA ASN A 140 -3.09 6.89 14.26
C ASN A 140 -1.72 6.31 13.85
N LEU A 141 -0.69 7.16 13.76
CA LEU A 141 0.56 6.85 13.05
C LEU A 141 1.26 5.59 13.58
N LEU A 142 1.38 5.47 14.90
CA LEU A 142 2.03 4.30 15.53
C LEU A 142 1.27 3.00 15.23
N ARG A 143 -0.06 3.06 15.24
CA ARG A 143 -0.91 1.89 15.03
C ARG A 143 -0.91 1.46 13.57
N VAL A 144 -1.13 2.40 12.66
CA VAL A 144 -1.10 2.16 11.21
C VAL A 144 0.28 1.68 10.78
N GLY A 145 1.34 2.35 11.25
CA GLY A 145 2.72 1.99 10.92
C GLY A 145 3.12 0.60 11.39
N ALA A 146 2.78 0.22 12.62
CA ALA A 146 3.11 -1.10 13.13
C ALA A 146 2.34 -2.23 12.41
N LEU A 147 1.05 -2.04 12.10
CA LEU A 147 0.26 -3.04 11.36
C LEU A 147 0.72 -3.18 9.92
N SER A 148 1.01 -2.06 9.25
CA SER A 148 1.59 -2.06 7.91
C SER A 148 2.91 -2.84 7.90
N GLN A 149 3.75 -2.67 8.92
CA GLN A 149 5.01 -3.40 9.01
C GLN A 149 4.84 -4.91 9.23
N ILE A 150 3.87 -5.33 10.05
CA ILE A 150 3.51 -6.75 10.19
C ILE A 150 3.01 -7.30 8.85
N GLY A 151 2.21 -6.52 8.11
CA GLY A 151 1.76 -6.86 6.77
C GLY A 151 2.91 -7.10 5.79
N HIS A 152 3.90 -6.19 5.74
CA HIS A 152 5.10 -6.37 4.92
C HIS A 152 5.90 -7.63 5.28
N ALA A 153 6.03 -7.93 6.58
CA ALA A 153 6.69 -9.15 7.04
C ALA A 153 5.92 -10.41 6.59
N SER A 154 4.58 -10.41 6.70
CA SER A 154 3.71 -11.48 6.23
C SER A 154 3.85 -11.72 4.73
N VAL A 155 3.92 -10.64 3.94
CA VAL A 155 4.10 -10.69 2.49
C VAL A 155 5.44 -11.31 2.11
N LEU A 156 6.52 -10.93 2.80
CA LEU A 156 7.85 -11.50 2.58
C LEU A 156 7.87 -12.99 2.87
N LEU A 157 7.34 -13.41 4.03
CA LEU A 157 7.25 -14.82 4.41
C LEU A 157 6.43 -15.62 3.40
N GLY A 158 5.29 -15.07 2.96
CA GLY A 158 4.46 -15.70 1.94
C GLY A 158 5.21 -15.93 0.62
N LYS A 159 5.96 -14.93 0.13
CA LYS A 159 6.79 -15.09 -1.09
C LYS A 159 7.86 -16.19 -0.92
N LEU A 160 8.53 -16.22 0.23
CA LEU A 160 9.55 -17.24 0.54
C LEU A 160 8.95 -18.64 0.61
N ILE A 161 7.82 -18.82 1.28
CA ILE A 161 7.15 -20.12 1.39
C ILE A 161 6.75 -20.63 0.01
N VAL A 162 6.11 -19.80 -0.81
CA VAL A 162 5.69 -20.20 -2.17
C VAL A 162 6.90 -20.59 -3.01
N CYS A 163 7.97 -19.78 -3.03
CA CYS A 163 9.15 -20.08 -3.86
C CYS A 163 9.92 -21.32 -3.36
N THR A 164 10.05 -21.50 -2.04
CA THR A 164 10.79 -22.65 -1.50
C THR A 164 10.02 -23.95 -1.70
N THR A 165 8.71 -23.97 -1.42
CA THR A 165 7.89 -25.18 -1.59
C THR A 165 7.79 -25.61 -3.04
N THR A 166 7.59 -24.68 -4.00
CA THR A 166 7.55 -25.01 -5.43
C THR A 166 8.90 -25.50 -5.96
N CYS A 167 10.00 -24.87 -5.55
CA CYS A 167 11.35 -25.33 -5.92
C CYS A 167 11.68 -26.70 -5.33
N LEU A 168 11.28 -26.97 -4.08
CA LEU A 168 11.47 -28.28 -3.44
C LEU A 168 10.67 -29.37 -4.16
N ILE A 169 9.40 -29.12 -4.49
CA ILE A 169 8.59 -30.06 -5.26
C ILE A 169 9.20 -30.31 -6.64
N ALA A 170 9.62 -29.25 -7.33
CA ALA A 170 10.27 -29.36 -8.63
C ALA A 170 11.60 -30.14 -8.57
N TRP A 171 12.36 -30.01 -7.47
CA TRP A 171 13.58 -30.79 -7.26
C TRP A 171 13.29 -32.29 -7.25
N PHE A 172 12.29 -32.73 -6.50
CA PHE A 172 11.90 -34.15 -6.45
C PHE A 172 11.31 -34.65 -7.77
N LEU A 173 10.59 -33.81 -8.52
CA LEU A 173 10.03 -34.20 -9.82
C LEU A 173 11.08 -34.30 -10.93
N LEU A 174 12.24 -33.66 -10.77
CA LEU A 174 13.32 -33.62 -11.75
C LEU A 174 14.48 -34.57 -11.41
N GLU A 175 14.26 -35.54 -10.52
CA GLU A 175 15.29 -36.46 -10.02
C GLU A 175 15.99 -37.25 -11.15
N ASP A 176 15.24 -37.64 -12.19
CA ASP A 176 15.76 -38.41 -13.33
C ASP A 176 16.41 -37.54 -14.43
N VAL A 177 16.44 -36.21 -14.28
CA VAL A 177 16.98 -35.30 -15.29
C VAL A 177 18.46 -35.00 -15.00
N PRO A 178 19.40 -35.26 -15.93
CA PRO A 178 20.84 -35.13 -15.67
C PRO A 178 21.32 -33.69 -15.44
N SER A 179 20.54 -32.68 -15.82
CA SER A 179 20.81 -31.27 -15.52
C SER A 179 19.52 -30.54 -15.11
N PRO A 180 19.10 -30.66 -13.84
CA PRO A 180 17.84 -30.06 -13.36
C PRO A 180 17.98 -28.56 -13.08
N VAL A 181 19.19 -28.00 -13.10
CA VAL A 181 19.49 -26.62 -12.70
C VAL A 181 18.75 -25.59 -13.56
N LEU A 182 18.76 -25.76 -14.89
CA LEU A 182 18.08 -24.86 -15.82
C LEU A 182 16.55 -24.88 -15.62
N PRO A 183 15.86 -26.04 -15.63
CA PRO A 183 14.43 -26.08 -15.36
C PRO A 183 14.07 -25.59 -13.95
N LEU A 184 14.89 -25.84 -12.93
CA LEU A 184 14.69 -25.30 -11.58
C LEU A 184 14.75 -23.77 -11.54
N PHE A 185 15.71 -23.17 -12.24
CA PHE A 185 15.80 -21.71 -12.34
C PHE A 185 14.56 -21.11 -13.01
N VAL A 186 14.06 -21.75 -14.07
CA VAL A 186 12.83 -21.34 -14.74
C VAL A 186 11.63 -21.46 -13.80
N VAL A 187 11.48 -22.58 -13.09
CA VAL A 187 10.41 -22.77 -12.10
C VAL A 187 10.48 -21.71 -10.99
N MET A 188 11.67 -21.41 -10.48
CA MET A 188 11.88 -20.38 -9.47
C MET A 188 11.43 -18.99 -9.97
N LEU A 189 11.79 -18.60 -11.20
CA LEU A 189 11.40 -17.32 -11.79
C LEU A 189 9.88 -17.20 -11.93
N PHE A 190 9.22 -18.25 -12.45
CA PHE A 190 7.77 -18.27 -12.59
C PHE A 190 7.07 -18.26 -11.24
N SER A 191 7.52 -19.08 -10.30
CA SER A 191 6.98 -19.13 -8.94
C SER A 191 7.11 -17.79 -8.23
N TYR A 192 8.26 -17.12 -8.36
CA TYR A 192 8.45 -15.79 -7.77
C TYR A 192 7.51 -14.76 -8.38
N SER A 193 7.33 -14.77 -9.71
CA SER A 193 6.42 -13.84 -10.40
C SER A 193 4.97 -14.01 -9.94
N VAL A 194 4.51 -15.26 -9.83
CA VAL A 194 3.17 -15.60 -9.32
C VAL A 194 3.03 -15.18 -7.85
N ALA A 195 3.99 -15.56 -7.00
CA ALA A 195 4.00 -15.18 -5.59
C ALA A 195 3.98 -13.65 -5.42
N HIS A 196 4.74 -12.93 -6.24
CA HIS A 196 4.76 -11.47 -6.23
C HIS A 196 3.38 -10.89 -6.54
N ALA A 197 2.73 -11.33 -7.61
CA ALA A 197 1.42 -10.82 -8.02
C ALA A 197 0.35 -11.03 -6.92
N PHE A 198 0.24 -12.25 -6.38
CA PHE A 198 -0.74 -12.56 -5.33
C PHE A 198 -0.45 -11.81 -4.03
N MET A 199 0.83 -11.75 -3.62
CA MET A 199 1.19 -11.10 -2.37
C MET A 199 1.06 -9.58 -2.44
N THR A 200 1.17 -8.96 -3.62
CA THR A 200 0.84 -7.54 -3.79
C THR A 200 -0.64 -7.25 -3.56
N ILE A 201 -1.54 -8.11 -4.05
CA ILE A 201 -2.99 -7.96 -3.76
C ILE A 201 -3.26 -8.13 -2.27
N TYR A 202 -2.62 -9.11 -1.63
CA TYR A 202 -2.72 -9.33 -0.19
C TYR A 202 -2.21 -8.11 0.62
N GLU A 203 -1.08 -7.53 0.24
CA GLU A 203 -0.54 -6.32 0.87
C GLU A 203 -1.50 -5.13 0.75
N THR A 204 -2.02 -4.87 -0.45
CA THR A 204 -3.04 -3.84 -0.69
C THR A 204 -4.28 -4.09 0.15
N SER A 205 -4.68 -5.35 0.32
CA SER A 205 -5.83 -5.72 1.14
C SER A 205 -5.65 -5.37 2.61
N ILE A 206 -4.48 -5.68 3.18
CA ILE A 206 -4.16 -5.30 4.55
C ILE A 206 -4.21 -3.78 4.71
N ASN A 207 -3.48 -3.05 3.87
CA ASN A 207 -3.41 -1.59 3.98
C ASN A 207 -4.81 -0.95 3.82
N MET A 208 -5.61 -1.48 2.90
CA MET A 208 -6.97 -1.00 2.68
C MET A 208 -7.89 -1.27 3.88
N LEU A 209 -7.86 -2.47 4.45
CA LEU A 209 -8.64 -2.80 5.65
C LEU A 209 -8.25 -1.91 6.84
N LEU A 210 -6.97 -1.59 7.00
CA LEU A 210 -6.49 -0.66 8.02
C LEU A 210 -7.01 0.76 7.77
N MET A 211 -7.05 1.22 6.52
CA MET A 211 -7.61 2.51 6.16
C MET A 211 -9.13 2.54 6.41
N CYS A 212 -9.86 1.52 5.98
CA CYS A 212 -11.29 1.36 6.27
C CYS A 212 -11.57 1.38 7.78
N PHE A 213 -10.76 0.65 8.56
CA PHE A 213 -10.89 0.59 10.02
C PHE A 213 -10.66 1.95 10.68
N THR A 214 -9.58 2.66 10.30
CA THR A 214 -9.29 3.98 10.87
C THR A 214 -10.33 5.03 10.50
N LEU A 215 -10.86 4.97 9.27
CA LEU A 215 -11.95 5.81 8.83
C LEU A 215 -13.26 5.49 9.56
N ASP A 216 -13.61 4.22 9.71
CA ASP A 216 -14.81 3.76 10.41
C ASP A 216 -14.82 4.23 11.87
N GLU A 217 -13.69 4.13 12.58
CA GLU A 217 -13.55 4.72 13.91
C GLU A 217 -13.71 6.24 13.90
N ASN A 218 -13.10 6.94 12.93
CA ASN A 218 -13.18 8.39 12.83
C ASN A 218 -14.63 8.89 12.61
N LEU A 219 -15.41 8.18 11.79
CA LEU A 219 -16.81 8.48 11.52
C LEU A 219 -17.72 8.27 12.75
N HIS A 220 -17.37 7.34 13.64
CA HIS A 220 -18.18 6.96 14.79
C HIS A 220 -17.67 7.55 16.13
N GLY A 221 -17.02 8.72 16.08
CA GLY A 221 -16.62 9.44 17.30
C GLY A 221 -15.27 9.02 17.87
N GLY A 222 -14.45 8.29 17.11
CA GLY A 222 -13.06 8.01 17.43
C GLY A 222 -12.77 6.54 17.79
N ARG A 223 -11.60 6.35 18.39
CA ARG A 223 -11.02 5.03 18.64
C ARG A 223 -11.93 4.14 19.49
N GLY A 224 -12.10 2.89 19.08
CA GLY A 224 -12.93 1.89 19.76
C GLY A 224 -14.39 1.86 19.31
N ASN A 225 -14.81 2.80 18.46
CA ASN A 225 -16.19 2.92 18.02
C ASN A 225 -16.43 2.42 16.59
N SER A 226 -15.56 1.57 16.03
CA SER A 226 -15.75 1.00 14.69
C SER A 226 -17.07 0.22 14.60
N ALA A 227 -17.94 0.58 13.66
CA ALA A 227 -19.26 -0.04 13.50
C ALA A 227 -19.24 -1.27 12.58
N HIS A 228 -18.32 -1.32 11.62
CA HIS A 228 -18.30 -2.32 10.54
C HIS A 228 -17.17 -3.35 10.69
N ALA A 229 -16.22 -3.08 11.59
CA ALA A 229 -15.07 -3.94 11.83
C ALA A 229 -15.48 -5.27 12.50
N SER A 230 -14.91 -6.38 12.01
CA SER A 230 -15.13 -7.68 12.63
C SER A 230 -14.45 -7.78 13.99
N ALA A 231 -15.03 -8.54 14.92
CA ALA A 231 -14.47 -8.73 16.25
C ALA A 231 -13.00 -9.23 16.26
N PRO A 232 -12.57 -10.15 15.39
CA PRO A 232 -11.17 -10.56 15.29
C PRO A 232 -10.24 -9.40 14.87
N LEU A 233 -10.69 -8.55 13.94
CA LEU A 233 -9.91 -7.40 13.48
C LEU A 233 -9.76 -6.38 14.61
N ILE A 234 -10.85 -6.06 15.32
CA ILE A 234 -10.82 -5.16 16.49
C ILE A 234 -9.83 -5.66 17.55
N ARG A 235 -9.88 -6.96 17.89
CA ARG A 235 -8.95 -7.58 18.85
C ARG A 235 -7.52 -7.51 18.36
N SER A 236 -7.25 -7.94 17.13
CA SER A 236 -5.90 -7.91 16.55
C SER A 236 -5.30 -6.51 16.57
N VAL A 237 -6.09 -5.50 16.21
CA VAL A 237 -5.66 -4.09 16.17
C VAL A 237 -5.45 -3.53 17.57
N ASN A 238 -6.32 -3.85 18.54
CA ASN A 238 -6.24 -3.28 19.89
C ASN A 238 -5.24 -4.00 20.80
N ASP A 239 -5.09 -5.31 20.69
CA ASP A 239 -4.23 -6.11 21.57
C ASP A 239 -2.74 -5.90 21.26
N HIS A 240 -2.38 -5.68 20.00
CA HIS A 240 -0.98 -5.50 19.61
C HIS A 240 -0.49 -4.05 19.77
N LEU A 241 -1.39 -3.08 19.94
CA LEU A 241 -1.08 -1.65 19.74
C LEU A 241 -1.78 -0.69 20.73
N ARG A 242 -2.14 -1.16 21.93
CA ARG A 242 -2.31 -0.24 23.07
C ARG A 242 -0.91 0.18 23.56
N PRO A 243 -0.54 1.47 23.46
CA PRO A 243 0.60 1.96 24.20
C PRO A 243 0.33 1.74 25.69
N LYS A 244 1.22 1.07 26.41
CA LYS A 244 1.04 0.71 27.84
C LYS A 244 0.81 1.93 28.76
N TRP A 245 1.11 3.15 28.31
CA TRP A 245 0.84 4.38 29.04
C TRP A 245 -0.61 4.89 28.91
N GLN A 246 -1.41 4.36 27.98
CA GLN A 246 -2.84 4.70 27.86
C GLN A 246 -3.76 3.78 28.70
N THR A 247 -3.20 2.80 29.43
CA THR A 247 -3.98 1.93 30.34
C THR A 247 -4.02 2.42 31.78
N VAL A 248 -3.42 3.59 32.07
CA VAL A 248 -3.27 4.12 33.44
C VAL A 248 -4.06 5.43 33.67
N LEU A 249 -4.97 5.78 32.77
CA LEU A 249 -5.93 6.88 32.97
C LEU A 249 -7.36 6.37 32.78
#